data_AF-A0A6S7KD57-F1
#
_entry.id   AF-A0A6S7KD57-F1
#
_cell.length_a   1.000
_cell.length_b   1.000
_cell.length_c   1.000
_cell.angle_alpha   90.00
_cell.angle_beta   90.00
_cell.angle_gamma   90.00
#
_symmetry.space_group_name_H-M   'P 1'
#
loop_
_entity.id
_entity.type
_entity.pdbx_description
1 polymer ?
#
loop_
_entity_poly.entity_id
_entity_poly.type
_entity_poly.pdbx_seq_one_letter_code
_entity_poly.pdbx_strand_id
1 'polypeptide(L)'
;EKPRVSLKKFVKIGRPGYKVTKQREPGSGQHSLLFQIDYPEIADGLTPRHRFMSAYEQRIEPPDRAWQYLLFAAEPYETVAFKIPSREIDKSDGKFWTHWNANTKQ
;
A
#
# COMPACT_ATOMS: atom_id res chain seq x y z
N GLU A 1 -0.13 -20.17 19.83
CA GLU A 1 -1.16 -20.45 18.79
C GLU A 1 -1.64 -19.12 18.22
N LYS A 2 -1.50 -18.85 16.91
CA LYS A 2 -2.01 -17.59 16.33
C LYS A 2 -3.54 -17.68 16.29
N PRO A 3 -4.29 -16.74 16.90
CA PRO A 3 -5.74 -16.80 16.91
C PRO A 3 -6.27 -16.80 15.47
N ARG A 4 -7.10 -17.79 15.15
CA ARG A 4 -7.86 -17.83 13.90
C ARG A 4 -8.89 -16.71 13.94
N VAL A 5 -8.51 -15.54 13.45
CA VAL A 5 -9.44 -14.42 13.27
C VAL A 5 -10.49 -14.88 12.26
N SER A 6 -11.77 -14.82 12.65
CA SER A 6 -12.87 -15.04 11.74
C SER A 6 -12.84 -13.96 10.66
N LEU A 7 -12.51 -14.37 9.43
CA LEU A 7 -12.57 -13.47 8.28
C LEU A 7 -14.02 -13.05 8.07
N LYS A 8 -14.32 -11.77 8.35
CA LYS A 8 -15.62 -11.19 8.01
C LYS A 8 -15.74 -11.19 6.48
N LYS A 9 -16.79 -11.82 5.96
CA LYS A 9 -17.05 -11.86 4.52
C LYS A 9 -17.78 -10.58 4.13
N PHE A 10 -17.09 -9.68 3.44
CA PHE A 10 -17.68 -8.49 2.83
C PHE A 10 -17.84 -8.71 1.32
N VAL A 11 -18.88 -8.09 0.75
CA VAL A 11 -18.97 -7.94 -0.71
C VAL A 11 -17.94 -6.89 -1.11
N LYS A 12 -17.01 -7.24 -1.99
CA LYS A 12 -15.99 -6.32 -2.46
C LYS A 12 -16.62 -5.30 -3.40
N ILE A 13 -16.33 -4.01 -3.18
CA ILE A 13 -16.94 -2.91 -3.95
C ILE A 13 -16.09 -2.44 -5.13
N GLY A 14 -14.95 -3.11 -5.37
CA GLY A 14 -14.01 -2.77 -6.44
C GLY A 14 -12.71 -2.16 -5.91
N ARG A 15 -11.95 -1.53 -6.81
CA ARG A 15 -10.63 -0.97 -6.52
C ARG A 15 -10.75 0.47 -6.00
N PRO A 16 -9.94 0.87 -5.02
CA PRO A 16 -9.91 2.24 -4.54
C PRO A 16 -9.32 3.19 -5.58
N GLY A 17 -9.70 4.47 -5.50
CA GLY A 17 -9.05 5.53 -6.25
C GLY A 17 -7.64 5.76 -5.73
N TYR A 18 -6.68 6.07 -6.60
CA TYR A 18 -5.32 6.34 -6.16
C TYR A 18 -4.61 7.37 -7.04
N LYS A 19 -3.64 8.06 -6.43
CA LYS A 19 -2.70 8.97 -7.09
C LYS A 19 -1.29 8.64 -6.64
N VAL A 20 -0.40 8.43 -7.60
CA VAL A 20 1.03 8.18 -7.36
C VAL A 20 1.82 9.38 -7.83
N THR A 21 2.58 10.00 -6.93
CA THR A 21 3.46 11.12 -7.25
C THR A 21 4.90 10.68 -7.08
N LYS A 22 5.67 10.74 -8.16
CA LYS A 22 7.12 10.54 -8.13
C LYS A 22 7.80 11.88 -7.93
N GLN A 23 8.61 11.98 -6.88
CA GLN A 23 9.33 13.19 -6.52
C GLN A 23 10.83 12.93 -6.53
N ARG A 24 11.62 13.99 -6.69
CA ARG A 24 13.06 13.97 -6.49
C ARG A 24 13.39 15.02 -5.45
N GLU A 25 13.99 14.60 -4.35
CA GLU A 25 14.39 15.51 -3.29
C GLU A 25 15.56 16.38 -3.81
N PRO A 26 15.46 17.72 -3.78
CA PRO A 26 16.46 18.59 -4.40
C PRO A 26 17.82 18.60 -3.67
N GLY A 27 17.86 18.25 -2.38
CA GLY A 27 19.11 18.21 -1.60
C GLY A 27 19.91 16.92 -1.82
N SER A 28 19.29 15.77 -1.52
CA SER A 28 19.97 14.48 -1.63
C SER A 28 19.95 13.88 -3.05
N GLY A 29 19.09 14.40 -3.94
CA GLY A 29 18.82 13.79 -5.25
C GLY A 29 18.03 12.48 -5.19
N GLN A 30 17.59 12.05 -4.00
CA GLN A 30 16.86 10.80 -3.79
C GLN A 30 15.48 10.83 -4.47
N HIS A 31 15.06 9.67 -4.97
CA HIS A 31 13.72 9.50 -5.52
C HIS A 31 12.74 9.16 -4.40
N SER A 32 11.64 9.90 -4.32
CA SER A 32 10.52 9.63 -3.41
C SER A 32 9.27 9.23 -4.21
N LEU A 33 8.45 8.37 -3.60
CA LEU A 33 7.17 7.92 -4.12
C LEU A 33 6.11 8.21 -3.06
N LEU A 34 5.17 9.09 -3.40
CA LEU A 34 4.00 9.38 -2.57
C LEU A 34 2.78 8.65 -3.15
N PHE A 35 2.16 7.81 -2.33
CA PHE A 35 0.94 7.09 -2.67
C PHE A 35 -0.22 7.73 -1.88
N GLN A 36 -1.19 8.27 -2.59
CA GLN A 36 -2.44 8.76 -2.02
C GLN A 36 -3.56 7.83 -2.49
N ILE A 37 -4.36 7.30 -1.57
CA ILE A 37 -5.39 6.31 -1.89
C ILE A 37 -6.68 6.73 -1.23
N ASP A 38 -7.73 6.84 -2.03
CA ASP A 38 -9.04 7.28 -1.59
C ASP A 38 -9.91 6.07 -1.23
N TYR A 39 -10.42 6.06 0.00
CA TYR A 39 -11.29 5.00 0.52
C TYR A 39 -12.63 5.56 1.04
N PRO A 40 -13.45 6.23 0.20
CA PRO A 40 -14.68 6.90 0.64
C PRO A 40 -15.71 5.97 1.31
N GLU A 41 -15.67 4.68 0.97
CA GLU A 41 -16.61 3.63 1.44
C GLU A 41 -15.94 2.64 2.40
N ILE A 42 -14.82 3.00 3.05
CA ILE A 42 -14.17 2.13 4.05
C ILE A 42 -15.13 1.81 5.20
N ALA A 43 -15.08 0.59 5.71
CA ALA A 43 -15.89 0.20 6.86
C ALA A 43 -15.50 0.98 8.13
N ASP A 44 -16.49 1.30 8.96
CA ASP A 44 -16.30 2.13 10.14
C ASP A 44 -15.31 1.52 11.14
N GLY A 45 -14.43 2.37 11.67
CA GLY A 45 -13.40 1.99 12.65
C GLY A 45 -12.23 1.20 12.07
N LEU A 46 -12.16 1.00 10.75
CA LEU A 46 -11.01 0.40 10.09
C LEU A 46 -10.04 1.45 9.56
N THR A 47 -8.76 1.12 9.60
CA THR A 47 -7.69 1.88 8.96
C THR A 47 -7.03 1.04 7.87
N PRO A 48 -6.68 1.63 6.72
CA PRO A 48 -5.96 0.93 5.66
C PRO A 48 -4.63 0.38 6.17
N ARG A 49 -4.26 -0.80 5.68
CA ARG A 49 -2.96 -1.42 5.93
C ARG A 49 -2.16 -1.49 4.66
N HIS A 50 -0.85 -1.35 4.79
CA HIS A 50 0.07 -1.52 3.69
C HIS A 50 1.18 -2.51 4.06
N ARG A 51 1.75 -3.16 3.05
CA ARG A 51 2.87 -4.10 3.23
C ARG A 51 3.70 -4.20 1.96
N PHE A 52 5.02 -4.34 2.12
CA PHE A 52 5.91 -4.76 1.04
C PHE A 52 5.88 -6.28 0.88
N MET A 53 5.69 -6.73 -0.34
CA MET A 53 5.67 -8.12 -0.78
C MET A 53 6.77 -8.34 -1.80
N SER A 54 7.50 -9.44 -1.66
CA SER A 54 8.54 -9.83 -2.62
C SER A 54 7.90 -10.38 -3.91
N ALA A 55 8.63 -10.31 -5.02
CA ALA A 55 8.15 -10.86 -6.28
C ALA A 55 7.95 -12.39 -6.27
N TYR A 56 8.53 -13.10 -5.30
CA TYR A 56 8.37 -14.56 -5.12
C TYR A 56 7.07 -14.95 -4.41
N GLU A 57 6.42 -14.02 -3.70
CA GLU A 57 5.18 -14.31 -2.97
C GLU A 57 3.94 -14.29 -3.88
N GLN A 58 4.01 -13.62 -5.03
CA GLN A 58 2.89 -13.48 -5.95
C GLN A 58 2.84 -14.61 -6.99
N ARG A 59 1.64 -14.92 -7.48
CA ARG A 59 1.37 -16.07 -8.36
C ARG A 59 0.80 -15.68 -9.73
N ILE A 60 0.79 -14.38 -10.06
CA ILE A 60 0.18 -13.85 -11.27
C ILE A 60 1.21 -13.78 -12.40
N GLU A 61 2.34 -13.13 -12.14
CA GLU A 61 3.45 -12.99 -13.08
C GLU A 61 4.62 -13.94 -12.70
N PRO A 62 5.58 -14.21 -13.60
CA PRO A 62 6.83 -14.83 -13.22
C PRO A 62 7.58 -13.97 -12.17
N PRO A 63 8.21 -14.58 -11.16
CA PRO A 63 8.91 -13.84 -10.12
C PRO A 63 10.18 -13.17 -10.67
N ASP A 64 10.25 -11.84 -10.56
CA ASP A 64 11.43 -11.04 -10.91
C ASP A 64 11.94 -10.27 -9.69
N ARG A 65 13.14 -10.63 -9.24
CA ARG A 65 13.83 -10.03 -8.07
C ARG A 65 14.16 -8.55 -8.24
N ALA A 66 14.14 -8.01 -9.46
CA ALA A 66 14.34 -6.59 -9.71
C ALA A 66 13.17 -5.73 -9.18
N TRP A 67 12.04 -6.37 -8.83
CA TRP A 67 10.82 -5.71 -8.40
C TRP A 67 10.35 -6.16 -7.03
N GLN A 68 9.68 -5.25 -6.36
CA GLN A 68 8.90 -5.47 -5.16
C GLN A 68 7.49 -4.92 -5.38
N TYR A 69 6.55 -5.34 -4.55
CA TYR A 69 5.17 -4.90 -4.63
C TYR A 69 4.76 -4.25 -3.32
N LEU A 70 4.30 -3.01 -3.37
CA LEU A 70 3.68 -2.34 -2.23
C LEU A 70 2.17 -2.55 -2.29
N LEU A 71 1.63 -3.32 -1.35
CA LEU A 71 0.21 -3.63 -1.26
C LEU A 71 -0.48 -2.65 -0.33
N PHE A 72 -1.72 -2.32 -0.66
CA PHE A 72 -2.65 -1.63 0.21
C PHE A 72 -3.95 -2.42 0.29
N ALA A 73 -4.45 -2.60 1.51
CA ALA A 73 -5.67 -3.33 1.79
C ALA A 73 -6.53 -2.56 2.80
N ALA A 74 -7.80 -2.39 2.47
CA ALA A 74 -8.83 -1.89 3.35
C ALA A 74 -10.16 -2.54 2.95
N GLU A 75 -10.96 -2.98 3.92
CA GLU A 75 -12.29 -3.53 3.64
C GLU A 75 -13.28 -2.38 3.44
N PRO A 76 -14.21 -2.44 2.46
CA PRO A 76 -14.53 -3.55 1.55
C PRO A 76 -13.83 -3.49 0.18
N TYR A 77 -12.78 -2.68 0.04
CA TYR A 77 -12.05 -2.53 -1.22
C TYR A 77 -11.20 -3.74 -1.58
N GLU A 78 -10.93 -3.89 -2.87
CA GLU A 78 -9.93 -4.84 -3.36
C GLU A 78 -8.52 -4.38 -2.96
N THR A 79 -7.68 -5.35 -2.58
CA THR A 79 -6.26 -5.10 -2.36
C THR A 79 -5.62 -4.65 -3.67
N VAL A 80 -4.95 -3.49 -3.64
CA VAL A 80 -4.16 -2.98 -4.77
C VAL A 80 -2.68 -3.19 -4.50
N ALA A 81 -1.90 -3.42 -5.55
CA ALA A 81 -0.46 -3.60 -5.46
C ALA A 81 0.25 -2.69 -6.47
N PHE A 82 1.28 -1.98 -6.02
CA PHE A 82 2.13 -1.15 -6.86
C PHE A 82 3.48 -1.81 -7.07
N LYS A 83 3.82 -2.08 -8.33
CA LYS A 83 5.14 -2.60 -8.72
C LYS A 83 6.17 -1.49 -8.58
N ILE A 84 7.15 -1.69 -7.71
CA ILE A 84 8.23 -0.75 -7.43
C ILE A 84 9.58 -1.43 -7.64
N PRO A 85 10.63 -0.70 -8.08
CA PRO A 85 11.98 -1.26 -8.16
C PRO A 85 12.43 -1.75 -6.78
N SER A 86 13.08 -2.91 -6.73
CA SER A 86 13.63 -3.51 -5.51
C SER A 86 14.91 -2.79 -5.06
N ARG A 87 14.82 -1.49 -4.81
CA ARG A 87 15.88 -0.67 -4.21
C ARG A 87 15.65 -0.57 -2.71
N GLU A 88 16.72 -0.33 -1.96
CA GLU A 88 16.59 -0.08 -0.53
C GLU A 88 15.71 1.15 -0.27
N ILE A 89 14.76 0.98 0.65
CA ILE A 89 13.86 2.04 1.07
C ILE A 89 14.42 2.61 2.36
N ASP A 90 14.71 3.90 2.33
CA ASP A 90 15.15 4.62 3.51
C ASP A 90 13.97 4.78 4.49
N LYS A 91 14.06 4.08 5.62
CA LYS A 91 13.06 4.10 6.70
C LYS A 91 13.46 5.00 7.86
N SER A 92 14.42 5.90 7.64
CA SER A 92 14.74 6.94 8.63
C SER A 92 13.55 7.85 8.88
N ASP A 93 13.51 8.42 10.09
CA ASP A 93 12.42 9.28 10.54
C ASP A 93 12.25 10.49 9.59
N GLY A 94 11.01 10.76 9.20
CA GLY A 94 10.65 11.79 8.22
C GLY A 94 10.73 11.40 6.74
N LYS A 95 11.40 10.30 6.36
CA LYS A 95 11.47 9.85 4.95
C LYS A 95 10.43 8.78 4.60
N PHE A 96 10.17 7.87 5.53
CA PHE A 96 9.08 6.91 5.42
C PHE A 96 7.99 7.28 6.43
N TRP A 97 6.84 7.68 5.93
CA TRP A 97 5.70 8.03 6.78
C TRP A 97 4.40 7.54 6.16
N THR A 98 3.43 7.30 7.04
CA THR A 98 2.05 7.00 6.65
C THR A 98 1.11 7.84 7.48
N HIS A 99 0.10 8.40 6.84
CA HIS A 99 -0.92 9.20 7.49
C HIS A 99 -2.30 8.70 7.02
N TRP A 100 -3.24 8.60 7.95
CA TRP A 100 -4.64 8.29 7.64
C TRP A 100 -5.50 9.45 8.10
N ASN A 101 -6.19 10.10 7.16
CA ASN A 101 -7.16 11.13 7.43
C ASN A 101 -8.56 10.52 7.48
N ALA A 102 -9.09 10.29 8.68
CA ALA A 102 -10.42 9.73 8.86
C ALA A 102 -11.55 10.64 8.35
N ASN A 103 -11.33 11.96 8.25
CA ASN A 103 -12.35 12.91 7.78
C ASN A 103 -12.53 12.86 6.27
N THR A 104 -11.42 12.80 5.53
CA THR A 104 -11.43 12.73 4.06
C THR A 104 -11.37 11.29 3.53
N LYS A 105 -11.15 10.32 4.43
CA LYS A 105 -10.93 8.90 4.13
C LYS A 105 -9.80 8.68 3.12
N GLN A 106 -8.65 9.34 3.35
CA GLN A 106 -7.44 9.29 2.52
C GLN A 106 -6.18 9.07 3.37
#